data_AF-A0AA47P2H1-F1
#
_entry.id   AF-A0AA47P2H1-F1
#
_cell.length_a   1.000
_cell.length_b   1.000
_cell.length_c   1.000
_cell.angle_alpha   90.00
_cell.angle_beta   90.00
_cell.angle_gamma   90.00
#
_symmetry.space_group_name_H-M   'P 1'
#
loop_
_entity.id
_entity.type
_entity.pdbx_description
1 polymer ?
#
loop_
_entity_poly.entity_id
_entity_poly.type
_entity_poly.pdbx_seq_one_letter_code
_entity_poly.pdbx_strand_id
1 'polypeptide(L)'
;MLGTFLVLLYAGASLAQNMCEMGDGYKVRLSIKTALGDQAYAWNENEMFLFRATLAFAMRKHFNDSQYNILVCNETQRVSFHFVVADPRNPHALMEKVQVEKAVRASRHRINSAFLLSDSTLEFLGIPPTLATPFRPATPPWLIAFGVVIGAVCAGIIVMLTSSLVQRRR
;
A
#
# COMPACT_ATOMS: atom_id res chain seq x y z
N MET A 1 -0.04 -16.57 46.80
CA MET A 1 -1.09 -16.69 45.76
C MET A 1 -1.08 -15.55 44.74
N LEU A 2 -0.78 -14.29 45.10
CA LEU A 2 -0.73 -13.16 44.15
C LEU A 2 0.51 -13.18 43.21
N GLY A 3 1.67 -13.61 43.73
CA GLY A 3 2.93 -13.62 42.97
C GLY A 3 2.94 -14.57 41.77
N THR A 4 2.23 -15.69 41.86
CA THR A 4 2.16 -16.70 40.79
C THR A 4 1.33 -16.22 39.60
N PHE A 5 0.27 -15.44 39.84
CA PHE A 5 -0.53 -14.81 38.77
C PHE A 5 0.24 -13.69 38.05
N LEU A 6 1.06 -12.92 38.77
CA LEU A 6 1.93 -11.92 38.16
C LEU A 6 2.98 -12.56 37.23
N VAL A 7 3.61 -13.67 37.64
CA VAL A 7 4.60 -14.37 36.80
C VAL A 7 3.97 -14.91 35.49
N LEU A 8 2.74 -15.44 35.56
CA LEU A 8 2.02 -15.91 34.37
C LEU A 8 1.64 -14.78 33.40
N LEU A 9 1.29 -13.60 33.92
CA LEU A 9 0.99 -12.43 33.07
C LEU A 9 2.24 -11.86 32.39
N TYR A 10 3.38 -11.84 33.08
CA TYR A 10 4.65 -11.42 32.48
C TYR A 10 5.19 -12.42 31.43
N ALA A 11 4.91 -13.72 31.59
CA ALA A 11 5.30 -14.75 30.62
C ALA A 11 4.50 -14.69 29.30
N GLY A 12 3.22 -14.28 29.36
CA GLY A 12 2.39 -14.13 28.15
C GLY A 12 2.83 -12.96 27.26
N ALA A 13 3.26 -11.85 27.86
CA ALA A 13 3.75 -10.68 27.14
C ALA A 13 5.10 -10.94 26.44
N SER A 14 6.02 -11.67 27.08
CA SER A 14 7.33 -11.97 26.51
C SER A 14 7.28 -12.94 25.32
N LEU A 15 6.35 -13.91 25.34
CA LEU A 15 6.14 -14.82 24.21
C LEU A 15 5.68 -14.08 22.94
N ALA A 16 4.77 -13.12 23.07
CA ALA A 16 4.31 -12.31 21.94
C ALA A 16 5.42 -11.39 21.38
N GLN A 17 6.28 -10.84 22.24
CA GLN A 17 7.42 -10.02 21.82
C GLN A 17 8.50 -10.84 21.08
N ASN A 18 8.79 -12.06 21.55
CA ASN A 18 9.81 -12.91 20.93
C ASN A 18 9.43 -13.36 19.51
N MET A 19 8.15 -13.59 19.22
CA MET A 19 7.69 -14.01 17.89
C MET A 19 7.79 -12.91 16.83
N CYS A 20 7.87 -11.65 17.24
CA CYS A 20 8.00 -10.50 16.35
C CYS A 20 9.45 -10.05 16.12
N GLU A 21 10.36 -10.29 17.06
CA GLU A 21 11.79 -10.00 16.87
C GLU A 21 12.47 -10.97 15.91
N MET A 22 11.88 -12.15 15.68
CA MET A 22 12.37 -13.17 14.73
C MET A 22 12.13 -12.79 13.26
N GLY A 23 12.44 -11.56 12.83
CA GLY A 23 12.66 -11.17 11.41
C GLY A 23 11.53 -11.41 10.38
N ASP A 24 10.40 -12.00 10.77
CA ASP A 24 9.42 -12.59 9.86
C ASP A 24 8.12 -11.79 9.73
N GLY A 25 8.06 -10.63 10.38
CA GLY A 25 6.93 -9.69 10.29
C GLY A 25 6.99 -8.78 9.07
N TYR A 26 5.81 -8.50 8.51
CA TYR A 26 5.64 -7.50 7.46
C TYR A 26 5.62 -6.11 8.06
N LYS A 27 6.48 -5.23 7.56
CA LYS A 27 6.47 -3.82 7.96
C LYS A 27 5.40 -3.08 7.18
N VAL A 28 4.52 -2.40 7.90
CA VAL A 28 3.48 -1.54 7.33
C VAL A 28 3.87 -0.08 7.56
N ARG A 29 3.66 0.75 6.54
CA ARG A 29 3.84 2.20 6.61
C ARG A 29 2.55 2.88 6.21
N LEU A 30 2.07 3.76 7.09
CA LEU A 30 0.87 4.56 6.85
C LEU A 30 1.24 6.02 6.67
N SER A 31 0.72 6.62 5.60
CA SER A 31 0.88 8.04 5.27
C SER A 31 -0.48 8.75 5.24
N ILE A 32 -1.15 8.77 6.40
CA ILE A 32 -2.53 9.28 6.54
C ILE A 32 -2.62 10.77 6.17
N LYS A 33 -1.69 11.59 6.68
CA LYS A 33 -1.66 13.04 6.38
C LYS A 33 -1.43 13.33 4.90
N THR A 34 -0.63 12.50 4.22
CA THR A 34 -0.40 12.64 2.77
C THR A 34 -1.64 12.29 1.96
N ALA A 35 -2.45 11.32 2.44
CA ALA A 35 -3.65 10.88 1.74
C ALA A 35 -4.85 11.82 1.95
N LEU A 36 -5.08 12.26 3.19
CA LEU A 36 -6.30 12.97 3.60
C LEU A 36 -6.11 14.46 3.88
N GLY A 37 -4.87 14.96 3.91
CA GLY A 37 -4.58 16.37 4.19
C GLY A 37 -5.13 16.80 5.54
N ASP A 38 -6.02 17.79 5.52
CA ASP A 38 -6.65 18.37 6.71
C ASP A 38 -7.76 17.49 7.31
N GLN A 39 -8.24 16.48 6.57
CA GLN A 39 -9.24 15.51 7.04
C GLN A 39 -8.60 14.24 7.63
N ALA A 40 -7.30 14.27 7.93
CA ALA A 40 -6.58 13.14 8.47
C ALA A 40 -7.08 12.76 9.88
N TYR A 41 -7.52 11.52 10.03
CA TYR A 41 -7.89 10.96 11.34
C TYR A 41 -6.64 10.62 12.17
N ALA A 42 -6.81 10.58 13.48
CA ALA A 42 -5.76 10.18 14.41
C ALA A 42 -5.65 8.64 14.46
N TRP A 43 -4.42 8.13 14.33
CA TRP A 43 -4.17 6.71 14.53
C TRP A 43 -4.20 6.38 16.03
N ASN A 44 -5.23 5.64 16.45
CA ASN A 44 -5.47 5.27 17.84
C ASN A 44 -5.71 3.75 17.98
N GLU A 45 -6.00 3.29 19.20
CA GLU A 45 -6.27 1.88 19.47
C GLU A 45 -7.48 1.33 18.70
N ASN A 46 -8.47 2.17 18.40
CA ASN A 46 -9.65 1.75 17.62
C ASN A 46 -9.27 1.50 16.15
N GLU A 47 -8.45 2.36 15.56
CA GLU A 47 -7.90 2.16 14.21
C GLU A 47 -6.99 0.94 14.14
N MET A 48 -6.18 0.72 15.19
CA MET A 48 -5.36 -0.49 15.32
C MET A 48 -6.24 -1.75 15.42
N PHE A 49 -7.33 -1.71 16.18
CA PHE A 49 -8.28 -2.81 16.26
C PHE A 49 -8.97 -3.07 14.91
N LEU A 50 -9.39 -2.01 14.21
CA LEU A 50 -9.94 -2.11 12.86
C LEU A 50 -8.92 -2.72 11.89
N PHE A 51 -7.64 -2.36 12.02
CA PHE A 51 -6.57 -2.91 11.20
C PHE A 51 -6.40 -4.41 11.42
N ARG A 52 -6.38 -4.85 12.68
CA ARG A 52 -6.35 -6.28 13.01
C ARG A 52 -7.59 -7.00 12.46
N ALA A 53 -8.77 -6.42 12.61
CA ALA A 53 -10.01 -7.02 12.12
C ALA A 53 -10.04 -7.14 10.58
N THR A 54 -9.60 -6.10 9.85
CA THR A 54 -9.58 -6.09 8.38
C THR A 54 -8.57 -7.08 7.81
N LEU A 55 -7.41 -7.22 8.46
CA LEU A 55 -6.42 -8.22 8.08
C LEU A 55 -6.87 -9.64 8.44
N ALA A 56 -7.55 -9.84 9.58
CA ALA A 56 -8.10 -11.15 9.95
C ALA A 56 -9.19 -11.57 8.95
N PHE A 57 -10.00 -10.61 8.51
CA PHE A 57 -10.96 -10.79 7.44
C PHE A 57 -10.27 -11.20 6.12
N ALA A 58 -9.17 -10.55 5.74
CA ALA A 58 -8.43 -10.89 4.53
C ALA A 58 -7.89 -12.32 4.56
N MET A 59 -7.34 -12.75 5.70
CA MET A 59 -6.87 -14.13 5.91
C MET A 59 -8.02 -15.12 5.83
N ARG A 60 -9.12 -14.85 6.54
CA ARG A 60 -10.34 -15.69 6.52
C ARG A 60 -10.92 -15.83 5.12
N LYS A 61 -10.96 -14.75 4.35
CA LYS A 61 -11.46 -14.77 2.97
C LYS A 61 -10.57 -15.64 2.05
N HIS A 62 -9.28 -15.73 2.32
CA HIS A 62 -8.35 -16.50 1.50
C HIS A 62 -8.37 -18.00 1.83
N PHE A 63 -8.38 -18.35 3.13
CA PHE A 63 -8.27 -19.73 3.60
C PHE A 63 -9.61 -20.40 3.92
N ASN A 64 -10.71 -19.65 3.95
CA ASN A 64 -12.04 -20.11 4.38
C ASN A 64 -12.08 -20.73 5.80
N ASP A 65 -11.06 -20.46 6.63
CA ASP A 65 -10.95 -20.99 7.99
C ASP A 65 -11.43 -19.98 9.05
N SER A 66 -11.65 -20.44 10.27
CA SER A 66 -12.12 -19.63 11.39
C SER A 66 -10.99 -18.95 12.17
N GLN A 67 -11.07 -17.62 12.23
CA GLN A 67 -10.43 -16.72 13.19
C GLN A 67 -8.88 -16.75 13.22
N TYR A 68 -8.29 -15.83 12.46
CA TYR A 68 -6.85 -15.56 12.50
C TYR A 68 -6.53 -14.48 13.52
N ASN A 69 -5.52 -14.74 14.36
CA ASN A 69 -5.00 -13.74 15.28
C ASN A 69 -3.81 -13.00 14.66
N ILE A 70 -3.80 -11.68 14.81
CA ILE A 70 -2.76 -10.81 14.28
C ILE A 70 -2.02 -10.17 15.43
N LEU A 71 -0.73 -10.43 15.46
CA LEU A 71 0.16 -9.83 16.44
C LEU A 71 0.82 -8.62 15.77
N VAL A 72 0.73 -7.47 16.45
CA VAL A 72 1.33 -6.22 15.99
C VAL A 72 2.43 -5.84 16.97
N CYS A 73 3.58 -5.45 16.43
CA CYS A 73 4.81 -5.23 17.18
C CYS A 73 5.55 -3.99 16.66
N ASN A 74 6.42 -3.43 17.51
CA ASN A 74 7.27 -2.28 17.19
C ASN A 74 6.48 -1.11 16.59
N GLU A 75 5.40 -0.70 17.27
CA GLU A 75 4.65 0.49 16.90
C GLU A 75 5.49 1.75 17.13
N THR A 76 5.52 2.61 16.12
CA THR A 76 6.28 3.86 16.13
C THR A 76 5.34 5.05 16.01
N GLN A 77 5.78 6.21 16.50
CA GLN A 77 5.00 7.45 16.47
C GLN A 77 4.67 7.94 15.04
N ARG A 78 5.49 7.58 14.04
CA ARG A 78 5.22 7.86 12.61
C ARG A 78 4.25 6.86 11.98
N VAL A 79 3.51 6.10 12.79
CA VAL A 79 2.56 5.06 12.38
C VAL A 79 3.20 4.05 11.42
N SER A 80 4.29 3.44 11.89
CA SER A 80 4.82 2.23 11.29
C SER A 80 4.92 1.13 12.33
N PHE A 81 4.56 -0.07 11.94
CA PHE A 81 4.56 -1.24 12.81
C PHE A 81 4.82 -2.48 11.98
N HIS A 82 5.24 -3.54 12.66
CA HIS A 82 5.38 -4.87 12.09
C HIS A 82 4.16 -5.70 12.49
N PHE A 83 3.67 -6.53 11.58
CA PHE A 83 2.65 -7.52 11.92
C PHE A 83 3.08 -8.92 11.50
N VAL A 84 2.64 -9.90 12.28
CA VAL A 84 2.72 -11.33 11.99
C VAL A 84 1.35 -11.96 12.19
N VAL A 85 1.09 -13.04 11.46
CA VAL A 85 -0.17 -13.79 11.56
C VAL A 85 0.12 -15.13 12.22
N ALA A 86 -0.56 -15.40 13.33
CA ALA A 86 -0.47 -16.68 14.03
C ALA A 86 -1.40 -17.71 13.35
N ASP A 87 -0.98 -18.97 13.36
CA ASP A 87 -1.81 -20.08 12.89
C ASP A 87 -3.01 -20.28 13.86
N PRO A 88 -4.26 -20.35 13.36
CA PRO A 88 -5.44 -20.64 14.19
C PRO A 88 -5.33 -21.97 14.95
N ARG A 89 -4.61 -22.96 14.40
CA ARG A 89 -4.46 -24.30 14.97
C ARG A 89 -3.36 -24.36 16.02
N ASN A 90 -2.34 -23.51 15.89
CA ASN A 90 -1.23 -23.45 16.82
C ASN A 90 -0.79 -21.99 17.04
N PRO A 91 -1.15 -21.37 18.18
CA PRO A 91 -0.80 -19.99 18.49
C PRO A 91 0.72 -19.73 18.55
N HIS A 92 1.53 -20.78 18.70
CA HIS A 92 2.99 -20.70 18.73
C HIS A 92 3.63 -20.86 17.35
N ALA A 93 2.84 -21.14 16.31
CA ALA A 93 3.31 -21.24 14.94
C ALA A 93 2.88 -20.00 14.13
N LEU A 94 3.79 -19.52 13.28
CA LEU A 94 3.51 -18.43 12.35
C LEU A 94 3.05 -18.99 11.01
N MET A 95 2.16 -18.25 10.34
CA MET A 95 1.74 -18.56 8.98
C MET A 95 2.87 -18.32 7.97
N GLU A 96 2.87 -19.12 6.90
CA GLU A 96 3.83 -18.97 5.82
C GLU A 96 3.69 -17.59 5.15
N LYS A 97 4.82 -16.91 4.93
CA LYS A 97 4.90 -15.60 4.29
C LYS A 97 4.16 -15.53 2.96
N VAL A 98 4.43 -16.46 2.05
CA VAL A 98 3.82 -16.50 0.71
C VAL A 98 2.29 -16.52 0.76
N GLN A 99 1.73 -17.19 1.75
CA GLN A 99 0.30 -17.34 1.97
C GLN A 99 -0.33 -16.04 2.50
N VAL A 100 0.35 -15.37 3.44
CA VAL A 100 -0.06 -14.06 3.96
C VAL A 100 0.00 -13.00 2.84
N GLU A 101 1.06 -12.99 2.02
CA GLU A 101 1.20 -12.05 0.91
C GLU A 101 0.06 -12.20 -0.11
N LYS A 102 -0.27 -13.43 -0.49
CA LYS A 102 -1.38 -13.72 -1.42
C LYS A 102 -2.71 -13.27 -0.84
N ALA A 103 -2.97 -13.54 0.44
CA ALA A 103 -4.20 -13.13 1.11
C ALA A 103 -4.35 -11.60 1.19
N VAL A 104 -3.28 -10.91 1.60
CA VAL A 104 -3.23 -9.45 1.67
C VAL A 104 -3.38 -8.82 0.28
N ARG A 105 -2.71 -9.38 -0.73
CA ARG A 105 -2.80 -8.92 -2.12
C ARG A 105 -4.21 -9.10 -2.69
N ALA A 106 -4.87 -10.21 -2.40
CA ALA A 106 -6.24 -10.46 -2.87
C ALA A 106 -7.27 -9.51 -2.24
N SER A 107 -7.05 -9.08 -0.99
CA SER A 107 -7.96 -8.20 -0.27
C SER A 107 -7.50 -6.73 -0.24
N ARG A 108 -6.47 -6.39 -1.02
CA ARG A 108 -5.78 -5.08 -0.99
C ARG A 108 -6.73 -3.90 -1.18
N HIS A 109 -7.57 -3.97 -2.21
CA HIS A 109 -8.54 -2.94 -2.51
C HIS A 109 -9.50 -2.65 -1.33
N ARG A 110 -9.92 -3.71 -0.61
CA ARG A 110 -10.87 -3.58 0.50
C ARG A 110 -10.21 -3.11 1.80
N ILE A 111 -8.93 -3.47 2.02
CA ILE A 111 -8.14 -2.94 3.14
C ILE A 111 -7.93 -1.44 2.92
N ASN A 112 -7.48 -1.05 1.73
CA ASN A 112 -7.30 0.34 1.34
C ASN A 112 -8.59 1.16 1.52
N SER A 113 -9.72 0.65 1.03
CA SER A 113 -11.01 1.34 1.14
C SER A 113 -11.51 1.50 2.57
N ALA A 114 -11.22 0.55 3.46
CA ALA A 114 -11.60 0.63 4.88
C ALA A 114 -10.91 1.80 5.60
N PHE A 115 -9.69 2.15 5.19
CA PHE A 115 -8.90 3.24 5.79
C PHE A 115 -8.92 4.53 4.99
N LEU A 116 -9.65 4.57 3.86
CA LEU A 116 -9.62 5.67 2.88
C LEU A 116 -8.20 5.97 2.37
N LEU A 117 -7.37 4.93 2.29
CA LEU A 117 -5.99 5.01 1.82
C LEU A 117 -5.84 4.33 0.46
N SER A 118 -4.78 4.67 -0.25
CA SER A 118 -4.38 4.11 -1.54
C SER A 118 -3.16 3.20 -1.41
N ASP A 119 -2.82 2.45 -2.47
CA ASP A 119 -1.62 1.60 -2.52
C ASP A 119 -0.31 2.37 -2.28
N SER A 120 -0.28 3.69 -2.52
CA SER A 120 0.89 4.55 -2.28
C SER A 120 0.97 5.15 -0.88
N THR A 121 -0.12 5.10 -0.11
CA THR A 121 -0.22 5.72 1.22
C THR A 121 -0.31 4.68 2.33
N LEU A 122 -0.79 3.47 1.99
CA LEU A 122 -0.76 2.27 2.82
C LEU A 122 0.20 1.26 2.20
N GLU A 123 1.47 1.29 2.58
CA GLU A 123 2.52 0.42 2.01
C GLU A 123 2.79 -0.79 2.90
N PHE A 124 2.92 -1.96 2.27
CA PHE A 124 3.31 -3.21 2.94
C PHE A 124 4.66 -3.61 2.35
N LEU A 125 5.74 -3.43 3.10
CA LEU A 125 7.07 -3.74 2.60
C LEU A 125 7.18 -5.24 2.29
N GLY A 126 7.57 -5.56 1.06
CA GLY A 126 7.64 -6.93 0.56
C GLY A 126 6.42 -7.38 -0.24
N ILE A 127 5.30 -6.66 -0.18
CA ILE A 127 4.09 -6.96 -0.97
C ILE A 127 3.93 -5.88 -2.04
N PRO A 128 4.17 -6.20 -3.33
CA PRO A 128 4.03 -5.21 -4.39
C PRO A 128 2.56 -4.77 -4.53
N PRO A 129 2.32 -3.50 -4.89
CA PRO A 129 0.98 -2.96 -5.03
C PRO A 129 0.17 -3.69 -6.12
N THR A 130 -1.15 -3.63 -6.00
CA THR A 130 -2.07 -4.27 -6.96
C THR A 130 -2.36 -3.38 -8.17
N LEU A 131 -2.24 -2.07 -8.02
CA LEU A 131 -2.40 -1.14 -9.12
C LEU A 131 -1.19 -1.19 -10.04
N ALA A 132 -1.46 -1.26 -11.36
CA ALA A 132 -0.45 -1.03 -12.36
C ALA A 132 0.21 0.32 -12.10
N THR A 133 1.53 0.41 -12.28
CA THR A 133 2.23 1.69 -12.20
C THR A 133 1.50 2.69 -13.10
N PRO A 134 1.25 3.93 -12.64
CA PRO A 134 0.50 4.91 -13.42
C PRO A 134 1.14 4.99 -14.81
N PHE A 135 0.31 4.84 -15.85
CA PHE A 135 0.77 4.79 -17.23
C PHE A 135 1.62 6.01 -17.53
N ARG A 136 2.93 5.80 -17.64
CA ARG A 136 3.87 6.82 -18.07
C ARG A 136 3.91 6.74 -19.59
N PRO A 137 3.35 7.72 -20.33
CA PRO A 137 3.41 7.69 -21.78
C PRO A 137 4.88 7.62 -22.21
N ALA A 138 5.19 6.76 -23.19
CA ALA A 138 6.55 6.53 -23.67
C ALA A 138 7.20 7.81 -24.21
N THR A 139 6.39 8.77 -24.65
CA THR A 139 6.82 10.10 -25.07
C THR A 139 6.20 11.17 -24.16
N PRO A 140 6.99 12.16 -23.72
CA PRO A 140 6.46 13.31 -22.99
C PRO A 140 5.41 14.09 -23.82
N PRO A 141 4.27 14.51 -23.24
CA PRO A 141 3.21 15.21 -23.98
C PRO A 141 3.68 16.50 -24.67
N TRP A 142 4.66 17.20 -24.10
CA TRP A 142 5.21 18.43 -24.69
C TRP A 142 5.91 18.19 -26.03
N LEU A 143 6.46 16.99 -26.26
CA LEU A 143 7.12 16.63 -27.51
C LEU A 143 6.12 16.54 -28.67
N ILE A 144 4.90 16.05 -28.38
CA ILE A 144 3.80 15.99 -29.33
C ILE A 144 3.33 17.41 -29.68
N ALA A 145 3.13 18.26 -28.67
CA ALA A 145 2.75 19.66 -28.87
C ALA A 145 3.79 20.42 -29.71
N PHE A 146 5.09 20.22 -29.42
CA PHE A 146 6.18 20.82 -30.19
C PHE A 146 6.16 20.38 -31.66
N GLY A 147 5.98 19.07 -31.92
CA GLY A 147 5.92 18.54 -33.29
C GLY A 147 4.78 19.15 -34.11
N VAL A 148 3.59 19.31 -33.52
CA VAL A 148 2.43 19.92 -34.18
C VAL A 148 2.69 21.39 -34.51
N VAL A 149 3.26 22.17 -33.58
CA VAL A 149 3.56 23.59 -33.80
C VAL A 149 4.57 23.78 -34.93
N ILE A 150 5.68 23.05 -34.91
CA ILE A 150 6.69 23.13 -35.98
C ILE A 150 6.10 22.69 -37.33
N GLY A 151 5.28 21.63 -37.35
CA GLY A 151 4.61 21.17 -38.56
C GLY A 151 3.71 22.24 -39.18
N ALA A 152 2.90 22.93 -38.36
CA ALA A 152 2.04 24.01 -38.81
C ALA A 152 2.84 25.22 -39.33
N VAL A 153 3.94 25.60 -38.65
CA VAL A 153 4.82 26.69 -39.07
C VAL A 153 5.48 26.38 -40.42
N CYS A 154 6.03 25.17 -40.58
CA CYS A 154 6.65 24.74 -41.83
C CYS A 154 5.62 24.71 -42.98
N ALA A 155 4.42 24.17 -42.76
CA ALA A 155 3.36 24.18 -43.76
C ALA A 155 2.96 25.61 -44.16
N GLY A 156 2.85 26.52 -43.18
CA GLY A 156 2.59 27.93 -43.43
C GLY A 156 3.67 28.59 -44.29
N ILE A 157 4.95 28.33 -44.00
CA ILE A 157 6.08 28.85 -44.79
C ILE A 157 6.04 28.32 -46.23
N ILE A 158 5.79 27.03 -46.42
CA ILE A 158 5.72 26.41 -47.76
C ILE A 158 4.57 27.03 -48.58
N VAL A 159 3.39 27.19 -47.99
CA VAL A 159 2.25 27.84 -48.65
C VAL A 159 2.56 29.29 -49.00
N MET A 160 3.21 30.02 -48.10
CA MET A 160 3.59 31.42 -48.34
C MET A 160 4.61 31.57 -49.48
N LEU A 161 5.60 30.67 -49.54
CA LEU A 161 6.60 30.67 -50.63
C LEU A 161 6.00 30.26 -51.97
N THR A 162 5.17 29.21 -52.00
CA THR A 162 4.54 28.72 -53.24
C THR A 162 3.54 29.72 -53.80
N SER A 163 2.71 30.34 -52.95
CA SER A 163 1.81 31.42 -53.37
C SER A 163 2.58 32.63 -53.91
N SER A 164 3.67 33.04 -53.26
CA SER A 164 4.53 34.14 -53.75
C SER A 164 5.12 33.85 -55.14
N LEU A 165 5.54 32.62 -55.41
CA LEU A 165 6.08 32.23 -56.72
C LEU A 165 5.01 32.12 -57.80
N VAL A 166 3.82 31.62 -57.47
CA VAL A 166 2.68 31.53 -58.40
C VAL A 166 2.18 32.93 -58.76
N GLN A 167 2.10 33.84 -57.79
CA GLN A 167 1.65 35.22 -58.02
C GLN A 167 2.67 36.03 -58.83
N ARG A 168 3.94 35.65 -58.82
CA ARG A 168 4.98 36.27 -59.66
C ARG A 168 5.01 35.73 -61.10
N ARG A 169 4.37 34.60 -61.36
CA ARG A 169 4.26 33.98 -62.71
C ARG A 169 2.96 34.34 -63.44
N ARG A 170 1.95 34.88 -62.76
CA ARG A 170 0.78 35.52 -63.39
C ARG A 170 1.07 36.98 -63.66
#